data_AF-A0A8H3MCG3-F1
#
_entry.id   AF-A0A8H3MCG3-F1
#
_cell.length_a   1.000
_cell.length_b   1.000
_cell.length_c   1.000
_cell.angle_alpha   90.00
_cell.angle_beta   90.00
_cell.angle_gamma   90.00
#
_symmetry.space_group_name_H-M   'P 1'
#
loop_
_entity.id
_entity.type
_entity.pdbx_description
1 polymer ?
#
loop_
_entity_poly.entity_id
_entity_poly.type
_entity_poly.pdbx_seq_one_letter_code
_entity_poly.pdbx_strand_id
1 'polypeptide(L)'
;MSYTVTFTFYPESKECLKNLSELSCNSNISSEFFYQLSQICHNIKLLDITIENYISDGLSDLILAQKNLKYYNMTQYDEDEKIPLLIESLPNTLIKLKLYGYNYISLSFISKFINLQELLISIYSGDICGFEELQNIIFPHLRILNFEFECPKYEEFIKFLENNGKNLKVLHVGDNHIEDIEGYNENLLNLAIVKLCPNLRNLSTGFGMI
;
A
#
# COMPACT_ATOMS: atom_id res chain seq x y z
N MET A 1 -6.06 -4.79 32.73
CA MET A 1 -5.34 -3.65 33.34
C MET A 1 -4.53 -3.00 32.23
N SER A 2 -4.83 -1.75 31.85
CA SER A 2 -4.03 -1.02 30.88
C SER A 2 -2.89 -0.31 31.61
N TYR A 3 -1.65 -0.67 31.29
CA TYR A 3 -0.49 0.11 31.71
C TYR A 3 -0.44 1.37 30.84
N THR A 4 -0.68 2.53 31.44
CA THR A 4 -0.49 3.82 30.77
C THR A 4 1.01 4.09 30.68
N VAL A 5 1.62 3.77 29.55
CA VAL A 5 2.99 4.19 29.26
C VAL A 5 2.93 5.67 28.92
N THR A 6 3.36 6.52 29.84
CA THR A 6 3.48 7.96 29.59
C THR A 6 4.92 8.27 29.23
N PHE A 7 5.20 8.60 27.97
CA PHE A 7 6.56 8.97 27.51
C PHE A 7 7.10 10.22 28.23
N THR A 8 6.24 10.95 28.93
CA THR A 8 6.60 12.11 29.74
C THR A 8 7.41 11.77 31.00
N PHE A 9 7.43 10.52 31.45
CA PHE A 9 8.19 10.13 32.65
C PHE A 9 9.71 10.14 32.44
N TYR A 10 10.18 10.09 31.19
CA TYR A 10 11.61 10.09 30.87
C TYR A 10 11.91 11.14 29.78
N PRO A 11 12.43 12.33 30.12
CA PRO A 11 12.71 13.40 29.16
C PRO A 11 13.60 12.97 27.98
N GLU A 12 14.54 12.07 28.25
CA GLU A 12 15.44 11.47 27.27
C GLU A 12 14.67 10.66 26.21
N SER A 13 13.61 9.96 26.61
CA SER A 13 12.76 9.21 25.69
C SER A 13 12.04 10.12 24.69
N LYS A 14 11.62 11.32 25.13
CA LYS A 14 11.00 12.32 24.26
C LYS A 14 11.98 12.81 23.20
N GLU A 15 13.23 13.08 23.57
CA GLU A 15 14.26 13.49 22.59
C GLU A 15 14.61 12.37 21.61
N CYS A 16 14.65 11.11 22.05
CA CYS A 16 14.84 9.97 21.16
C CYS A 16 13.68 9.85 20.15
N LEU A 17 12.44 9.92 20.63
CA LEU A 17 11.23 9.76 19.79
C LEU A 17 11.03 10.91 18.79
N LYS A 18 11.45 12.13 19.10
CA LYS A 18 11.43 13.26 18.14
C LYS A 18 12.20 12.95 16.84
N ASN A 19 13.23 12.11 16.93
CA ASN A 19 14.09 11.72 15.81
C ASN A 19 13.65 10.41 15.15
N LEU A 20 12.51 9.84 15.57
CA LEU A 20 11.97 8.61 14.99
C LEU A 20 11.65 8.83 13.50
N SER A 21 12.32 8.07 12.64
CA SER A 21 12.15 8.14 11.19
C SER A 21 11.27 7.01 10.65
N GLU A 22 11.15 5.91 11.38
CA GLU A 22 10.42 4.72 10.95
C GLU A 22 9.70 4.14 12.17
N LEU A 23 8.45 3.75 12.00
CA LEU A 23 7.67 3.09 13.03
C LEU A 23 6.90 1.93 12.40
N SER A 24 7.08 0.75 12.99
CA SER A 24 6.24 -0.42 12.74
C SER A 24 5.45 -0.74 14.00
N CYS A 25 4.14 -0.95 13.86
CA CYS A 25 3.26 -1.21 15.00
C CYS A 25 1.93 -1.85 14.62
N ASN A 26 1.29 -2.46 15.61
CA ASN A 26 -0.08 -2.99 15.48
C ASN A 26 -1.11 -1.87 15.71
N SER A 27 -2.25 -1.95 15.01
CA SER A 27 -3.33 -0.96 15.10
C SER A 27 -4.05 -0.91 16.45
N ASN A 28 -4.00 -2.02 17.20
CA ASN A 28 -4.71 -2.23 18.46
C ASN A 28 -3.91 -1.81 19.72
N ILE A 29 -2.78 -1.11 19.53
CA ILE A 29 -2.08 -0.42 20.63
C ILE A 29 -2.96 0.72 21.15
N SER A 30 -2.88 1.07 22.44
CA SER A 30 -3.79 2.04 23.06
C SER A 30 -3.83 3.40 22.35
N SER A 31 -5.03 3.99 22.26
CA SER A 31 -5.22 5.34 21.69
C SER A 31 -4.32 6.40 22.34
N GLU A 32 -4.16 6.34 23.67
CA GLU A 32 -3.28 7.23 24.44
C GLU A 32 -1.81 7.14 24.00
N PHE A 33 -1.33 5.94 23.64
CA PHE A 33 0.04 5.78 23.14
C PHE A 33 0.23 6.50 21.81
N PHE A 34 -0.69 6.32 20.87
CA PHE A 34 -0.62 6.99 19.57
C PHE A 34 -0.80 8.50 19.70
N TYR A 35 -1.69 8.95 20.57
CA TYR A 35 -1.85 10.37 20.88
C TYR A 35 -0.54 10.98 21.40
N GLN A 36 0.14 10.34 22.35
CA GLN A 36 1.42 10.86 22.82
C GLN A 36 2.50 10.86 21.74
N LEU A 37 2.57 9.82 20.89
CA LEU A 37 3.50 9.82 19.76
C LEU A 37 3.18 10.94 18.77
N SER A 38 1.90 11.25 18.51
CA SER A 38 1.52 12.34 17.60
C SER A 38 1.99 13.71 18.09
N GLN A 39 2.15 13.89 19.41
CA GLN A 39 2.67 15.13 20.02
C GLN A 39 4.21 15.23 20.00
N ILE A 40 4.93 14.15 19.70
CA ILE A 40 6.39 14.07 19.83
C ILE A 40 7.05 13.84 18.46
N CYS A 41 6.51 12.89 17.70
CA CYS A 41 7.02 12.41 16.43
C CYS A 41 6.36 13.17 15.29
N HIS A 42 7.14 13.97 14.55
CA HIS A 42 6.65 14.73 13.38
C HIS A 42 7.44 14.45 12.10
N ASN A 43 8.44 13.58 12.17
CA ASN A 43 9.42 13.35 11.11
C ASN A 43 9.47 11.88 10.65
N ILE A 44 8.45 11.08 10.99
CA ILE A 44 8.37 9.70 10.51
C ILE A 44 8.24 9.74 8.99
N LYS A 45 9.09 8.96 8.32
CA LYS A 45 9.16 8.77 6.88
C LYS A 45 8.47 7.48 6.44
N LEU A 46 8.57 6.42 7.25
CA LEU A 46 7.96 5.12 7.04
C LEU A 46 7.02 4.78 8.19
N LEU A 47 5.76 4.50 7.86
CA LEU A 47 4.83 3.83 8.76
C LEU A 47 4.52 2.44 8.21
N ASP A 48 4.66 1.43 9.06
CA ASP A 48 4.33 0.04 8.76
C ASP A 48 3.30 -0.46 9.78
N ILE A 49 2.04 -0.52 9.35
CA ILE A 49 0.90 -0.79 10.23
C ILE A 49 0.36 -2.18 9.96
N THR A 50 0.31 -3.02 10.99
CA THR A 50 -0.46 -4.27 10.99
C THR A 50 -1.83 -4.01 11.60
N ILE A 51 -2.88 -4.13 10.79
CA ILE A 51 -4.27 -4.10 11.21
C ILE A 51 -4.61 -5.46 11.83
N GLU A 52 -4.83 -5.41 13.13
CA GLU A 52 -5.31 -6.50 13.99
C GLU A 52 -6.71 -6.11 14.48
N ASN A 53 -7.48 -7.05 15.06
CA ASN A 53 -8.66 -6.89 15.95
C ASN A 53 -9.47 -5.58 15.93
N TYR A 54 -8.84 -4.43 16.22
CA TYR A 54 -9.40 -3.11 16.02
C TYR A 54 -8.34 -2.04 15.72
N ILE A 55 -8.78 -0.91 15.15
CA ILE A 55 -7.97 0.31 14.98
C ILE A 55 -8.24 1.29 16.12
N SER A 56 -7.17 1.68 16.83
CA SER A 56 -7.24 2.69 17.88
C SER A 56 -7.37 4.10 17.31
N ASP A 57 -8.22 4.92 17.95
CA ASP A 57 -8.59 6.26 17.46
C ASP A 57 -7.39 7.20 17.28
N GLY A 58 -6.40 7.13 18.17
CA GLY A 58 -5.20 7.98 18.08
C GLY A 58 -4.26 7.67 16.92
N LEU A 59 -4.44 6.55 16.20
CA LEU A 59 -3.55 6.19 15.10
C LEU A 59 -3.65 7.19 13.94
N SER A 60 -4.86 7.65 13.62
CA SER A 60 -5.05 8.69 12.60
C SER A 60 -4.40 10.01 12.99
N ASP A 61 -4.45 10.38 14.28
CA ASP A 61 -3.75 11.57 14.80
C ASP A 61 -2.24 11.46 14.59
N LEU A 62 -1.66 10.28 14.81
CA LEU A 62 -0.25 10.03 14.56
C LEU A 62 0.11 10.23 13.08
N ILE A 63 -0.71 9.72 12.15
CA ILE A 63 -0.48 9.89 10.72
C ILE A 63 -0.56 11.38 10.33
N LEU A 64 -1.61 12.07 10.76
CA LEU A 64 -1.83 13.50 10.48
C LEU A 64 -0.70 14.39 11.02
N ALA A 65 -0.07 14.00 12.12
CA ALA A 65 1.04 14.75 12.72
C ALA A 65 2.35 14.68 11.92
N GLN A 66 2.47 13.77 10.93
CA GLN A 66 3.71 13.59 10.18
C GLN A 66 3.85 14.61 9.05
N LYS A 67 5.00 15.30 9.02
CA LYS A 67 5.31 16.31 7.99
C LYS A 67 5.97 15.73 6.73
N ASN A 68 6.55 14.53 6.85
CA ASN A 68 7.46 13.96 5.85
C ASN A 68 7.20 12.47 5.58
N LEU A 69 5.97 12.01 5.77
CA LEU A 69 5.61 10.61 5.49
C LEU A 69 5.72 10.35 3.99
N LYS A 70 6.56 9.38 3.62
CA LYS A 70 6.89 9.03 2.23
C LYS A 70 6.52 7.59 1.90
N TYR A 71 6.52 6.73 2.91
CA TYR A 71 6.35 5.30 2.75
C TYR A 71 5.29 4.84 3.72
N TYR A 72 4.33 4.08 3.20
CA TYR A 72 3.26 3.52 3.99
C TYR A 72 3.08 2.05 3.62
N ASN A 73 3.16 1.18 4.62
CA ASN A 73 2.84 -0.23 4.49
C ASN A 73 1.62 -0.52 5.38
N MET A 74 0.66 -1.25 4.83
CA MET A 74 -0.50 -1.74 5.55
C MET A 74 -0.60 -3.25 5.36
N THR A 75 -0.57 -3.97 6.47
CA THR A 75 -0.92 -5.39 6.52
C THR A 75 -2.32 -5.53 7.12
N GLN A 76 -3.24 -6.16 6.41
CA GLN A 76 -4.62 -6.35 6.83
C GLN A 76 -4.89 -7.83 7.10
N TYR A 77 -5.15 -8.20 8.35
CA TYR A 77 -5.60 -9.55 8.71
C TYR A 77 -7.08 -9.62 9.08
N ASP A 78 -7.63 -8.51 9.56
CA ASP A 78 -9.02 -8.37 9.98
C ASP A 78 -9.69 -7.17 9.30
N GLU A 79 -11.02 -7.23 9.16
CA GLU A 79 -11.84 -6.09 8.74
C GLU A 79 -12.05 -5.13 9.91
N ASP A 80 -11.92 -3.82 9.66
CA ASP A 80 -12.25 -2.78 10.64
C ASP A 80 -12.89 -1.58 9.93
N GLU A 81 -14.01 -1.10 10.48
CA GLU A 81 -14.80 0.02 9.93
C GLU A 81 -14.03 1.36 9.88
N LYS A 82 -12.90 1.48 10.58
CA LYS A 82 -12.04 2.66 10.62
C LYS A 82 -10.89 2.62 9.61
N ILE A 83 -10.73 1.54 8.83
CA ILE A 83 -9.74 1.52 7.75
C ILE A 83 -9.93 2.72 6.78
N PRO A 84 -11.15 3.08 6.36
CA PRO A 84 -11.38 4.30 5.57
C PRO A 84 -10.86 5.58 6.25
N LEU A 85 -11.09 5.75 7.55
CA LEU A 85 -10.61 6.92 8.31
C LEU A 85 -9.07 6.97 8.36
N LEU A 86 -8.45 5.81 8.56
CA LEU A 86 -7.00 5.68 8.53
C LEU A 86 -6.45 6.07 7.16
N ILE A 87 -7.11 5.62 6.09
CA ILE A 87 -6.72 5.96 4.72
C ILE A 87 -6.89 7.44 4.46
N GLU A 88 -8.00 8.07 4.87
CA GLU A 88 -8.24 9.51 4.71
C GLU A 88 -7.11 10.33 5.32
N SER A 89 -6.57 9.89 6.47
CA SER A 89 -5.45 10.56 7.16
C SER A 89 -4.12 10.53 6.39
N LEU A 90 -3.96 9.63 5.41
CA LEU A 90 -2.71 9.51 4.64
C LEU A 90 -2.48 10.73 3.74
N PRO A 91 -1.26 11.30 3.77
CA PRO A 91 -0.91 12.43 2.91
C PRO A 91 -0.74 11.98 1.45
N ASN A 92 -1.00 12.88 0.50
CA ASN A 92 -0.77 12.64 -0.93
C ASN A 92 0.73 12.68 -1.33
N THR A 93 1.64 12.87 -0.37
CA THR A 93 3.10 12.91 -0.56
C THR A 93 3.75 11.54 -0.63
N LEU A 94 2.97 10.46 -0.47
CA LEU A 94 3.50 9.10 -0.52
C LEU A 94 4.20 8.82 -1.85
N ILE A 95 5.37 8.20 -1.72
CA ILE A 95 6.23 7.72 -2.80
C ILE A 95 6.10 6.21 -2.94
N LYS A 96 5.89 5.50 -1.82
CA LYS A 96 5.70 4.05 -1.79
C LYS A 96 4.45 3.70 -0.98
N LEU A 97 3.66 2.79 -1.54
CA LEU A 97 2.53 2.16 -0.89
C LEU A 97 2.70 0.65 -1.01
N LYS A 98 2.66 -0.05 0.12
CA LYS A 98 2.55 -1.51 0.18
C LYS A 98 1.26 -1.91 0.86
N LEU A 99 0.46 -2.72 0.19
CA LEU A 99 -0.74 -3.35 0.75
C LEU A 99 -0.52 -4.86 0.79
N TYR A 100 -0.77 -5.48 1.93
CA TYR A 100 -0.56 -6.90 2.16
C TYR A 100 -1.70 -7.50 2.98
N GLY A 101 -2.04 -8.77 2.74
CA GLY A 101 -3.03 -9.52 3.53
C GLY A 101 -4.38 -9.63 2.83
N TYR A 102 -5.47 -9.65 3.60
CA TYR A 102 -6.83 -9.60 3.06
C TYR A 102 -7.21 -8.17 2.68
N ASN A 103 -7.99 -7.99 1.62
CA ASN A 103 -8.45 -6.66 1.22
C ASN A 103 -9.94 -6.50 1.53
N TYR A 104 -10.25 -5.63 2.49
CA TYR A 104 -11.62 -5.34 2.93
C TYR A 104 -12.15 -3.99 2.42
N ILE A 105 -11.40 -3.35 1.53
CA ILE A 105 -11.69 -1.99 1.06
C ILE A 105 -11.55 -1.89 -0.46
N SER A 106 -12.28 -0.95 -1.04
CA SER A 106 -12.08 -0.50 -2.43
C SER A 106 -10.63 -0.07 -2.62
N LEU A 107 -9.97 -0.47 -3.71
CA LEU A 107 -8.62 -0.01 -4.04
C LEU A 107 -8.62 1.41 -4.64
N SER A 108 -9.77 1.95 -5.05
CA SER A 108 -9.90 3.28 -5.64
C SER A 108 -9.25 4.41 -4.83
N PHE A 109 -9.11 4.26 -3.50
CA PHE A 109 -8.45 5.25 -2.64
C PHE A 109 -7.02 5.55 -3.07
N ILE A 110 -6.33 4.60 -3.72
CA ILE A 110 -4.93 4.81 -4.11
C ILE A 110 -4.78 5.91 -5.16
N SER A 111 -5.86 6.27 -5.85
CA SER A 111 -5.89 7.36 -6.84
C SER A 111 -5.45 8.71 -6.28
N LYS A 112 -5.56 8.95 -4.97
CA LYS A 112 -5.12 10.21 -4.35
C LYS A 112 -3.59 10.36 -4.30
N PHE A 113 -2.84 9.27 -4.44
CA PHE A 113 -1.37 9.26 -4.34
C PHE A 113 -0.71 9.52 -5.70
N ILE A 114 -0.92 10.71 -6.27
CA ILE A 114 -0.38 11.08 -7.59
C ILE A 114 1.17 11.07 -7.66
N ASN A 115 1.84 11.13 -6.51
CA ASN A 115 3.30 11.13 -6.40
C ASN A 115 3.91 9.72 -6.28
N LEU A 116 3.08 8.68 -6.31
CA LEU A 116 3.50 7.31 -6.10
C LEU A 116 4.50 6.87 -7.18
N GLN A 117 5.61 6.29 -6.73
CA GLN A 117 6.66 5.71 -7.57
C GLN A 117 6.72 4.20 -7.45
N GLU A 118 6.31 3.67 -6.29
CA GLU A 118 6.29 2.25 -5.98
C GLU A 118 4.92 1.84 -5.45
N LEU A 119 4.26 0.93 -6.16
CA LEU A 119 3.02 0.30 -5.73
C LEU A 119 3.25 -1.21 -5.62
N LEU A 120 3.09 -1.74 -4.41
CA LEU A 120 3.20 -3.16 -4.12
C LEU A 120 1.88 -3.63 -3.52
N ILE A 121 1.22 -4.56 -4.19
CA ILE A 121 -0.06 -5.12 -3.78
C ILE A 121 0.09 -6.63 -3.67
N SER A 122 -0.14 -7.16 -2.48
CA SER A 122 0.05 -8.55 -2.13
C SER A 122 -1.17 -9.02 -1.34
N ILE A 123 -2.30 -9.05 -2.05
CA ILE A 123 -3.63 -9.33 -1.50
C ILE A 123 -3.94 -10.81 -1.71
N TYR A 124 -4.39 -11.48 -0.65
CA TYR A 124 -4.91 -12.84 -0.73
C TYR A 124 -6.31 -12.87 -1.35
N SER A 125 -6.63 -13.97 -2.02
CA SER A 125 -7.96 -14.19 -2.56
C SER A 125 -9.05 -14.09 -1.50
N GLY A 126 -10.03 -13.23 -1.77
CA GLY A 126 -11.14 -12.90 -0.88
C GLY A 126 -12.30 -12.26 -1.64
N ASP A 127 -13.38 -11.92 -0.93
CA ASP A 127 -14.66 -11.51 -1.56
C ASP A 127 -14.62 -10.11 -2.24
N ILE A 128 -13.61 -9.27 -1.95
CA ILE A 128 -13.50 -7.89 -2.45
C ILE A 128 -12.13 -7.66 -3.11
N CYS A 129 -12.00 -8.10 -4.36
CA CYS A 129 -10.82 -7.81 -5.18
C CYS A 129 -11.13 -6.66 -6.15
N GLY A 130 -11.07 -5.42 -5.65
CA GLY A 130 -11.40 -4.19 -6.40
C GLY A 130 -10.36 -3.76 -7.45
N PHE A 131 -9.74 -4.71 -8.14
CA PHE A 131 -8.69 -4.43 -9.13
C PHE A 131 -9.22 -3.70 -10.37
N GLU A 132 -10.50 -3.89 -10.71
CA GLU A 132 -11.19 -3.20 -11.81
C GLU A 132 -11.20 -1.68 -11.62
N GLU A 133 -11.14 -1.22 -10.37
CA GLU A 133 -11.11 0.20 -10.02
C GLU A 133 -9.78 0.84 -10.38
N LEU A 134 -8.71 0.04 -10.50
CA LEU A 134 -7.39 0.52 -10.85
C LEU A 134 -7.28 0.94 -12.31
N GLN A 135 -8.07 0.34 -13.22
CA GLN A 135 -7.86 0.39 -14.67
C GLN A 135 -7.71 1.80 -15.26
N ASN A 136 -8.36 2.80 -14.64
CA ASN A 136 -8.37 4.21 -15.10
C ASN A 136 -7.50 5.15 -14.26
N ILE A 137 -6.84 4.66 -13.21
CA ILE A 137 -6.01 5.49 -12.34
C ILE A 137 -4.72 5.87 -13.06
N ILE A 138 -4.32 7.13 -12.93
CA ILE A 138 -3.09 7.66 -13.52
C ILE A 138 -2.09 7.96 -12.39
N PHE A 139 -0.93 7.33 -12.49
CA PHE A 139 0.24 7.54 -11.66
C PHE A 139 1.40 8.06 -12.51
N PRO A 140 1.54 9.39 -12.66
CA PRO A 140 2.53 10.00 -13.55
C PRO A 140 3.99 9.64 -13.24
N HIS A 141 4.26 9.11 -12.06
CA HIS A 141 5.61 8.83 -11.57
C HIS A 141 5.85 7.36 -11.22
N LEU A 142 4.89 6.47 -11.49
CA LEU A 142 5.00 5.05 -11.15
C LEU A 142 6.14 4.40 -11.94
N ARG A 143 7.05 3.76 -11.22
CA ARG A 143 8.24 3.10 -11.77
C ARG A 143 8.31 1.62 -11.40
N ILE A 144 7.78 1.26 -10.25
CA ILE A 144 7.74 -0.11 -9.74
C ILE A 144 6.29 -0.46 -9.47
N LEU A 145 5.84 -1.52 -10.13
CA LEU A 145 4.55 -2.13 -9.90
C LEU A 145 4.78 -3.60 -9.56
N ASN A 146 4.20 -4.06 -8.47
CA ASN A 146 4.28 -5.44 -8.02
C ASN A 146 2.90 -5.91 -7.57
N PHE A 147 2.42 -6.97 -8.21
CA PHE A 147 1.30 -7.80 -7.78
C PHE A 147 1.86 -9.17 -7.39
N GLU A 148 1.80 -9.57 -6.11
CA GLU A 148 2.51 -10.78 -5.62
C GLU A 148 1.62 -12.04 -5.60
N PHE A 149 0.39 -11.93 -5.10
CA PHE A 149 -0.54 -13.07 -5.00
C PHE A 149 -1.66 -12.98 -6.03
N GLU A 150 -2.39 -11.87 -6.03
CA GLU A 150 -3.42 -11.58 -7.02
C GLU A 150 -3.07 -10.37 -7.89
N CYS A 151 -3.61 -10.37 -9.11
CA CYS A 151 -3.48 -9.27 -10.06
C CYS A 151 -4.82 -8.96 -10.74
N PRO A 152 -4.98 -7.76 -11.35
CA PRO A 152 -6.15 -7.44 -12.14
C PRO A 152 -6.35 -8.41 -13.30
N LYS A 153 -7.59 -8.52 -13.79
CA LYS A 153 -7.86 -9.20 -15.07
C LYS A 153 -7.08 -8.51 -16.19
N TYR A 154 -6.68 -9.27 -17.21
CA TYR A 154 -5.76 -8.75 -18.22
C TYR A 154 -6.35 -7.55 -18.99
N GLU A 155 -7.66 -7.49 -19.26
CA GLU A 155 -8.26 -6.33 -19.94
C GLU A 155 -8.18 -5.05 -19.10
N GLU A 156 -8.40 -5.17 -17.79
CA GLU A 156 -8.29 -4.08 -16.82
C GLU A 156 -6.82 -3.67 -16.64
N PHE A 157 -5.94 -4.66 -16.60
CA PHE A 157 -4.51 -4.42 -16.45
C PHE A 157 -3.91 -3.76 -17.70
N ILE A 158 -4.33 -4.17 -18.91
CA ILE A 158 -3.90 -3.53 -20.16
C ILE A 158 -4.29 -2.05 -20.15
N LYS A 159 -5.52 -1.70 -19.75
CA LYS A 159 -5.95 -0.30 -19.60
C LYS A 159 -5.12 0.46 -18.56
N PHE A 160 -4.80 -0.18 -17.43
CA PHE A 160 -3.89 0.41 -16.46
C PHE A 160 -2.51 0.71 -17.08
N LEU A 161 -1.99 -0.22 -17.89
CA LEU A 161 -0.71 -0.05 -18.59
C LEU A 161 -0.76 1.01 -19.70
N GLU A 162 -1.91 1.22 -20.35
CA GLU A 162 -2.08 2.32 -21.31
C GLU A 162 -1.83 3.68 -20.65
N ASN A 163 -2.26 3.83 -19.40
CA ASN A 163 -2.09 5.05 -18.62
C ASN A 163 -0.69 5.17 -17.99
N ASN A 164 -0.13 4.07 -17.51
CA ASN A 164 1.02 4.10 -16.59
C ASN A 164 2.29 3.41 -17.12
N GLY A 165 2.15 2.53 -18.12
CA GLY A 165 3.21 1.62 -18.58
C GLY A 165 4.47 2.32 -19.06
N LYS A 166 4.34 3.49 -19.70
CA LYS A 166 5.49 4.24 -20.24
C LYS A 166 6.55 4.58 -19.18
N ASN A 167 6.16 4.75 -17.92
CA ASN A 167 7.08 5.13 -16.84
C ASN A 167 7.64 3.92 -16.07
N LEU A 168 7.05 2.74 -16.24
CA LEU A 168 7.44 1.54 -15.52
C LEU A 168 8.86 1.10 -15.90
N LYS A 169 9.61 0.70 -14.88
CA LYS A 169 10.96 0.14 -14.96
C LYS A 169 11.01 -1.28 -14.41
N VAL A 170 10.16 -1.57 -13.43
CA VAL A 170 10.01 -2.89 -12.81
C VAL A 170 8.54 -3.24 -12.80
N LEU A 171 8.23 -4.43 -13.32
CA LEU A 171 6.91 -5.02 -13.27
C LEU A 171 7.03 -6.44 -12.72
N HIS A 172 6.34 -6.71 -11.63
CA HIS A 172 6.14 -8.06 -11.10
C HIS A 172 4.66 -8.41 -11.07
N VAL A 173 4.31 -9.59 -11.59
CA VAL A 173 2.95 -10.13 -11.59
C VAL A 173 3.03 -11.61 -11.21
N GLY A 174 2.51 -11.96 -10.03
CA GLY A 174 2.52 -13.31 -9.47
C GLY A 174 1.64 -14.30 -10.23
N ASP A 175 1.89 -15.59 -9.98
CA ASP A 175 1.44 -16.74 -10.79
C ASP A 175 0.03 -17.27 -10.46
N ASN A 176 -0.57 -16.88 -9.34
CA ASN A 176 -1.50 -17.80 -8.65
C ASN A 176 -2.91 -17.96 -9.24
N HIS A 177 -3.35 -17.17 -10.24
CA HIS A 177 -4.73 -17.25 -10.75
C HIS A 177 -4.87 -17.03 -12.27
N ILE A 178 -3.76 -17.07 -12.99
CA ILE A 178 -3.73 -16.82 -14.43
C ILE A 178 -4.34 -18.01 -15.20
N GLU A 179 -4.17 -19.24 -14.72
CA GLU A 179 -4.52 -20.46 -15.47
C GLU A 179 -6.01 -20.86 -15.39
N ASP A 180 -6.76 -20.36 -14.41
CA ASP A 180 -8.15 -20.77 -14.14
C ASP A 180 -9.22 -19.86 -14.80
N ILE A 181 -8.81 -18.82 -15.55
CA ILE A 181 -9.75 -17.92 -16.24
C ILE A 181 -10.02 -18.44 -17.65
N GLU A 182 -11.23 -18.94 -17.90
CA GLU A 182 -11.69 -19.33 -19.23
C GLU A 182 -11.58 -18.13 -20.21
N GLY A 183 -10.79 -18.29 -21.29
CA GLY A 183 -10.50 -17.21 -22.25
C GLY A 183 -9.23 -16.40 -21.96
N TYR A 184 -8.45 -16.79 -20.94
CA TYR A 184 -7.16 -16.19 -20.67
C TYR A 184 -6.20 -16.34 -21.86
N ASN A 185 -5.64 -15.22 -22.31
CA ASN A 185 -4.68 -15.20 -23.40
C ASN A 185 -3.42 -14.46 -22.95
N GLU A 186 -2.50 -15.20 -22.34
CA GLU A 186 -1.15 -14.77 -21.96
C GLU A 186 -0.49 -13.93 -23.02
N ASN A 187 -0.65 -14.33 -24.28
CA ASN A 187 -0.01 -13.66 -25.41
C ASN A 187 -0.50 -12.22 -25.55
N LEU A 188 -1.75 -11.90 -25.24
CA LEU A 188 -2.26 -10.54 -25.31
C LEU A 188 -1.63 -9.64 -24.26
N LEU A 189 -1.55 -10.08 -23.00
CA LEU A 189 -0.94 -9.29 -21.93
C LEU A 189 0.56 -9.08 -22.20
N ASN A 190 1.27 -10.12 -22.61
CA ASN A 190 2.69 -10.03 -22.95
C ASN A 190 2.96 -9.06 -24.11
N LEU A 191 2.17 -9.13 -25.17
CA LEU A 191 2.24 -8.18 -26.28
C LEU A 191 1.94 -6.75 -25.84
N ALA A 192 0.95 -6.57 -24.95
CA ALA A 192 0.62 -5.27 -24.39
C ALA A 192 1.76 -4.72 -23.52
N ILE A 193 2.38 -5.54 -22.65
CA ILE A 193 3.52 -5.13 -21.83
C ILE A 193 4.67 -4.65 -22.72
N VAL A 194 5.04 -5.44 -23.75
CA VAL A 194 6.11 -5.06 -24.70
C VAL A 194 5.82 -3.73 -25.39
N LYS A 195 4.56 -3.48 -25.77
CA LYS A 195 4.15 -2.26 -26.48
C LYS A 195 4.01 -1.04 -25.57
N LEU A 196 3.43 -1.23 -24.38
CA LEU A 196 3.00 -0.15 -23.48
C LEU A 196 4.08 0.21 -22.44
N CYS A 197 5.04 -0.68 -22.17
CA CYS A 197 6.11 -0.49 -21.19
C CYS A 197 7.51 -0.43 -21.83
N PRO A 198 7.79 0.52 -22.75
CA PRO A 198 9.07 0.56 -23.48
C PRO A 198 10.31 0.82 -22.61
N ASN A 199 10.14 1.27 -21.37
CA ASN A 199 11.24 1.56 -20.43
C ASN A 199 11.47 0.45 -19.39
N LEU A 200 10.76 -0.67 -19.52
CA LEU A 200 10.85 -1.78 -18.59
C LEU A 200 12.24 -2.42 -18.64
N ARG A 201 12.82 -2.66 -17.47
CA ARG A 201 14.16 -3.26 -17.31
C ARG A 201 14.10 -4.61 -16.62
N ASN A 202 13.17 -4.75 -15.68
CA ASN A 202 12.92 -5.98 -14.96
C ASN A 202 11.45 -6.37 -15.16
N LEU A 203 11.25 -7.54 -15.73
CA LEU A 203 9.95 -8.19 -15.82
C LEU A 203 10.05 -9.50 -15.05
N SER A 204 9.16 -9.70 -14.10
CA SER A 204 8.99 -10.98 -13.43
C SER A 204 7.50 -11.28 -13.45
N THR A 205 7.09 -12.08 -14.41
CA THR A 205 5.73 -12.60 -14.44
C THR A 205 5.81 -14.10 -14.18
N GLY A 206 4.77 -14.62 -13.55
CA GLY A 206 4.47 -16.03 -13.62
C GLY A 206 4.35 -16.47 -15.08
N PHE A 207 5.40 -17.08 -15.61
CA PHE A 207 5.42 -17.66 -16.94
C PHE A 207 5.53 -19.17 -16.77
N GLY A 208 4.49 -19.91 -17.12
CA GLY A 208 4.69 -21.17 -17.82
C GLY A 208 5.31 -20.84 -19.18
N MET A 209 6.60 -21.11 -19.38
CA MET A 209 7.24 -20.83 -20.68
C MET A 209 6.60 -21.67 -21.80
N ILE A 210 6.40 -21.02 -22.95
CA ILE A 210 6.03 -21.57 -24.27
C ILE A 210 6.88 -22.79 -24.63
#